data_AF-A0A511VBD2-F1
#
_entry.id   AF-A0A511VBD2-F1
#
_cell.length_a   1.000
_cell.length_b   1.000
_cell.length_c   1.000
_cell.angle_alpha   90.00
_cell.angle_beta   90.00
_cell.angle_gamma   90.00
#
_symmetry.space_group_name_H-M   'P 1'
#
loop_
_entity.id
_entity.type
_entity.pdbx_description
1 polymer ?
#
loop_
_entity_poly.entity_id
_entity_poly.type
_entity_poly.pdbx_seq_one_letter_code
_entity_poly.pdbx_strand_id
1 'polypeptide(L)'
;MTNNIDFSSILHEAQPSDFPYPYNFIAEIAGVESALVLAREISGMYYYFPVYRNATKRLRRRLILKEFDSGSSMKDIARKCDLSETEVRKEIRKMKRAASEKDNIRGG
;
A
#
# COMPACT_ATOMS: atom_id res chain seq x y z
N MET A 1 19.41 18.64 14.09
CA MET A 1 20.67 18.57 13.32
C MET A 1 20.62 17.28 12.52
N THR A 2 20.29 17.33 11.24
CA THR A 2 20.44 16.19 10.34
C THR A 2 21.89 16.17 9.87
N ASN A 3 22.70 15.30 10.46
CA ASN A 3 24.02 14.99 9.92
C ASN A 3 23.78 14.29 8.57
N ASN A 4 24.06 14.99 7.49
CA ASN A 4 23.98 14.45 6.14
C ASN A 4 25.29 13.67 5.89
N ILE A 5 25.35 12.46 6.46
CA ILE A 5 26.47 11.55 6.25
C ILE A 5 26.26 10.90 4.88
N ASP A 6 27.24 11.03 4.00
CA ASP A 6 27.26 10.33 2.72
C ASP A 6 27.88 8.94 2.88
N PHE A 7 27.06 7.90 2.72
CA PHE A 7 27.48 6.49 2.80
C PHE A 7 27.83 5.89 1.44
N SER A 8 27.79 6.67 0.35
CA SER A 8 27.95 6.16 -1.04
C SER A 8 29.17 5.26 -1.24
N SER A 9 30.28 5.57 -0.57
CA SER A 9 31.54 4.82 -0.66
C SER A 9 31.47 3.39 -0.12
N ILE A 10 30.62 3.13 0.88
CA ILE A 10 30.53 1.82 1.58
C ILE A 10 29.16 1.15 1.41
N LEU A 11 28.20 1.83 0.79
CA LEU A 11 26.82 1.37 0.69
C LEU A 11 26.69 0.00 0.02
N HIS A 12 27.56 -0.30 -0.94
CA HIS A 12 27.61 -1.58 -1.65
C HIS A 12 28.05 -2.76 -0.78
N GLU A 13 28.67 -2.49 0.37
CA GLU A 13 29.11 -3.49 1.34
C GLU A 13 28.10 -3.66 2.49
N ALA A 14 27.17 -2.71 2.64
CA ALA A 14 26.23 -2.67 3.75
C ALA A 14 25.35 -3.92 3.81
N GLN A 15 25.17 -4.43 5.02
CA GLN A 15 24.37 -5.60 5.33
C GLN A 15 23.16 -5.22 6.20
N PRO A 16 22.06 -5.98 6.14
CA PRO A 16 20.92 -5.76 7.05
C PRO A 16 21.32 -5.74 8.54
N SER A 17 22.35 -6.48 8.94
CA SER A 17 22.87 -6.51 10.31
C SER A 17 23.51 -5.20 10.79
N ASP A 18 23.83 -4.28 9.88
CA ASP A 18 24.40 -2.98 10.23
C ASP A 18 23.35 -2.02 10.81
N PHE A 19 22.07 -2.41 10.75
CA PHE A 19 20.93 -1.62 11.19
C PHE A 19 20.27 -2.19 12.45
N PRO A 20 19.68 -1.35 13.31
CA PRO A 20 18.80 -1.82 14.37
C PRO A 20 17.42 -2.19 13.81
N TYR A 21 16.63 -2.95 14.58
CA TYR A 21 15.20 -3.12 14.30
C TYR A 21 14.46 -1.76 14.42
N PRO A 22 13.54 -1.41 13.51
CA PRO A 22 13.02 -2.23 12.40
C PRO A 22 13.79 -2.12 11.07
N TYR A 23 14.83 -1.30 10.98
CA TYR A 23 15.53 -1.03 9.72
C TYR A 23 16.31 -2.22 9.19
N ASN A 24 16.80 -3.12 10.05
CA ASN A 24 17.40 -4.39 9.60
C ASN A 24 16.40 -5.25 8.82
N PHE A 25 15.19 -5.41 9.35
CA PHE A 25 14.13 -6.18 8.70
C PHE A 25 13.73 -5.53 7.38
N ILE A 26 13.63 -4.20 7.35
CA ILE A 26 13.35 -3.45 6.11
C ILE A 26 14.47 -3.65 5.09
N ALA A 27 15.74 -3.59 5.50
CA ALA A 27 16.87 -3.83 4.62
C ALA A 27 16.86 -5.25 4.03
N GLU A 28 16.47 -6.25 4.84
CA GLU A 28 16.33 -7.64 4.39
C GLU A 28 15.24 -7.84 3.33
N ILE A 29 14.07 -7.19 3.49
CA ILE A 29 12.93 -7.39 2.58
C ILE A 29 12.86 -6.40 1.42
N ALA A 30 13.47 -5.22 1.54
CA ALA A 30 13.32 -4.10 0.60
C ALA A 30 14.64 -3.42 0.20
N GLY A 31 15.78 -3.92 0.69
CA GLY A 31 17.11 -3.38 0.39
C GLY A 31 17.56 -2.26 1.34
N VAL A 32 18.88 -2.12 1.45
CA VAL A 32 19.52 -1.16 2.35
C VAL A 32 19.16 0.28 2.01
N GLU A 33 19.07 0.62 0.72
CA GLU A 33 18.72 1.95 0.24
C GLU A 33 17.33 2.36 0.72
N SER A 34 16.36 1.45 0.65
CA SER A 34 14.99 1.68 1.13
C SER A 34 14.98 1.93 2.65
N ALA A 35 15.77 1.16 3.40
CA ALA A 35 15.89 1.33 4.84
C ALA A 35 16.48 2.70 5.22
N LEU A 36 17.51 3.15 4.50
CA LEU A 36 18.13 4.48 4.72
C LEU A 36 17.18 5.63 4.37
N VAL A 37 16.44 5.53 3.27
CA VAL A 37 15.40 6.52 2.92
C VAL A 37 14.38 6.61 4.05
N LEU A 38 13.89 5.47 4.55
CA LEU A 38 12.93 5.47 5.65
C LEU A 38 13.54 6.03 6.94
N ALA A 39 14.80 5.67 7.27
CA ALA A 39 15.48 6.20 8.45
C ALA A 39 15.60 7.72 8.43
N ARG A 40 15.85 8.30 7.24
CA ARG A 40 15.93 9.75 7.05
C ARG A 40 14.56 10.43 7.18
N GLU A 41 13.53 9.90 6.52
CA GLU A 41 12.22 10.57 6.42
C GLU A 41 11.34 10.37 7.66
N ILE A 42 11.46 9.23 8.34
CA ILE A 42 10.60 8.81 9.46
C ILE A 42 11.26 9.09 10.82
N SER A 43 12.52 9.53 10.85
CA SER A 43 13.32 9.75 12.06
C SER A 43 12.53 10.34 13.23
N GLY A 44 12.42 9.58 14.32
CA GLY A 44 11.74 9.99 15.56
C GLY A 44 10.24 9.73 15.63
N MET A 45 9.63 9.20 14.57
CA MET A 45 8.20 8.85 14.53
C MET A 45 7.99 7.34 14.74
N TYR A 46 6.91 6.98 15.42
CA TYR A 46 6.45 5.60 15.52
C TYR A 46 5.30 5.35 14.53
N TYR A 47 5.51 4.44 13.58
CA TYR A 47 4.51 4.11 12.56
C TYR A 47 3.83 2.78 12.84
N TYR A 48 2.50 2.80 12.76
CA TYR A 48 1.70 1.60 12.69
C TYR A 48 1.65 1.10 11.25
N PHE A 49 2.10 -0.14 11.01
CA PHE A 49 1.93 -0.82 9.74
C PHE A 49 0.63 -1.63 9.75
N PRO A 50 -0.43 -1.16 9.06
CA PRO A 50 -1.68 -1.92 8.98
C PRO A 50 -1.45 -3.25 8.25
N VAL A 51 -2.22 -4.28 8.62
CA VAL A 51 -2.22 -5.55 7.91
C VAL A 51 -2.44 -5.35 6.41
N TYR A 52 -1.78 -6.17 5.58
CA TYR A 52 -1.75 -6.02 4.12
C TYR A 52 -3.15 -5.82 3.51
N ARG A 53 -4.16 -6.53 4.01
CA ARG A 53 -5.56 -6.42 3.56
C ARG A 53 -6.11 -4.99 3.69
N ASN A 54 -5.77 -4.30 4.78
CA ASN A 54 -6.20 -2.93 5.06
C ASN A 54 -5.34 -1.92 4.29
N ALA A 55 -4.01 -2.10 4.28
CA ALA A 55 -3.07 -1.26 3.55
C ALA A 55 -3.43 -1.15 2.05
N THR A 56 -3.84 -2.28 1.46
CA THR A 56 -4.16 -2.39 0.02
C THR A 56 -5.64 -2.16 -0.30
N LYS A 57 -6.50 -1.83 0.67
CA LYS A 57 -7.96 -1.72 0.46
C LYS A 57 -8.33 -0.79 -0.69
N ARG A 58 -7.66 0.36 -0.80
CA ARG A 58 -7.91 1.33 -1.89
C ARG A 58 -7.45 0.80 -3.25
N LEU A 59 -6.29 0.15 -3.31
CA LEU A 59 -5.77 -0.48 -4.54
C LEU A 59 -6.69 -1.61 -5.00
N ARG A 60 -7.12 -2.48 -4.08
CA ARG A 60 -8.08 -3.56 -4.36
C ARG A 60 -9.38 -3.02 -4.94
N ARG A 61 -9.94 -1.94 -4.38
CA ARG A 61 -11.15 -1.28 -4.94
C ARG A 61 -10.95 -0.78 -6.36
N ARG A 62 -9.80 -0.16 -6.65
CA ARG A 62 -9.47 0.28 -8.02
C ARG A 62 -9.38 -0.90 -8.98
N LEU A 63 -8.79 -2.01 -8.56
CA LEU A 63 -8.73 -3.24 -9.35
C LEU A 63 -10.13 -3.82 -9.61
N ILE A 64 -10.99 -3.88 -8.58
CA ILE A 64 -12.38 -4.34 -8.72
C ILE A 64 -13.13 -3.52 -9.78
N LEU A 65 -13.03 -2.19 -9.73
CA LEU A 65 -13.69 -1.32 -10.72
C LEU A 65 -13.13 -1.54 -12.12
N LYS A 66 -11.80 -1.53 -12.27
CA LYS A 66 -11.16 -1.75 -13.57
C LYS A 66 -11.61 -3.06 -14.21
N GLU A 67 -11.63 -4.14 -13.44
CA GLU A 67 -12.04 -5.46 -13.92
C GLU A 67 -13.55 -5.50 -14.23
N PHE A 68 -14.37 -4.92 -13.36
CA PHE A 68 -15.81 -4.84 -13.57
C PHE A 68 -16.17 -4.05 -14.83
N ASP A 69 -15.54 -2.89 -15.04
CA ASP A 69 -15.76 -2.04 -16.20
C ASP A 69 -15.27 -2.70 -17.50
N SER A 70 -14.28 -3.59 -17.41
CA SER A 70 -13.83 -4.42 -18.53
C SER A 70 -14.72 -5.63 -18.83
N GLY A 71 -15.78 -5.87 -18.04
CA GLY A 71 -16.72 -6.97 -18.23
C GLY A 71 -16.32 -8.30 -17.58
N SER A 72 -15.29 -8.32 -16.72
CA SER A 72 -14.88 -9.53 -15.99
C SER A 72 -16.01 -10.08 -15.10
N SER A 73 -16.10 -11.40 -14.99
CA SER A 73 -17.12 -12.05 -14.15
C SER A 73 -16.85 -11.79 -12.66
N MET A 74 -17.91 -11.84 -11.82
CA MET A 74 -17.77 -11.70 -10.35
C MET A 74 -16.79 -12.72 -9.77
N LYS A 75 -16.76 -13.93 -10.32
CA LYS A 75 -15.88 -15.02 -9.92
C LYS A 75 -14.42 -14.71 -10.22
N ASP A 76 -14.13 -14.15 -11.39
CA ASP A 76 -12.76 -13.80 -11.79
C ASP A 76 -12.23 -12.61 -10.97
N ILE A 77 -13.09 -11.61 -10.72
CA ILE A 77 -12.76 -10.48 -9.86
C ILE A 77 -12.46 -10.96 -8.44
N ALA A 78 -13.30 -11.84 -7.89
CA ALA A 78 -13.13 -12.46 -6.58
C ALA A 78 -11.77 -13.15 -6.44
N ARG A 79 -11.40 -13.99 -7.42
CA ARG A 79 -10.10 -14.67 -7.46
C ARG A 79 -8.93 -13.69 -7.53
N LYS A 80 -8.99 -12.69 -8.42
CA LYS A 80 -7.91 -11.68 -8.59
C LYS A 80 -7.71 -10.80 -7.36
N CYS A 81 -8.79 -10.53 -6.62
CA CYS A 81 -8.78 -9.61 -5.49
C CYS A 81 -8.63 -10.29 -4.12
N ASP A 82 -8.57 -11.62 -4.09
CA ASP A 82 -8.61 -12.45 -2.88
C ASP A 82 -9.82 -12.10 -1.99
N LEU A 83 -11.01 -12.22 -2.58
CA LEU A 83 -12.30 -11.95 -1.94
C LEU A 83 -13.33 -13.01 -2.31
N SER A 84 -14.39 -13.12 -1.51
CA SER A 84 -15.60 -13.81 -1.95
C SER A 84 -16.39 -12.99 -2.98
N GLU A 85 -17.18 -13.64 -3.83
CA GLU A 85 -18.05 -12.89 -4.76
C GLU A 85 -19.05 -11.98 -4.02
N THR A 86 -19.49 -12.39 -2.82
CA THR A 86 -20.38 -11.58 -1.98
C THR A 86 -19.69 -10.28 -1.54
N GLU A 87 -18.41 -10.34 -1.15
CA GLU A 87 -17.62 -9.16 -0.83
C GLU A 87 -17.40 -8.26 -2.05
N VAL A 88 -17.12 -8.83 -3.22
CA VAL A 88 -17.00 -8.08 -4.48
C VAL A 88 -18.30 -7.33 -4.78
N ARG A 89 -19.45 -8.01 -4.75
CA ARG A 89 -20.77 -7.39 -4.96
C ARG A 89 -21.03 -6.27 -3.95
N LYS A 90 -20.66 -6.48 -2.68
CA LYS A 90 -20.81 -5.48 -1.61
C LYS A 90 -19.94 -4.24 -1.88
N GLU A 91 -18.69 -4.41 -2.29
CA GLU A 91 -17.81 -3.29 -2.60
C GLU A 91 -18.29 -2.52 -3.84
N ILE A 92 -18.72 -3.21 -4.90
CA ILE A 92 -19.31 -2.55 -6.09
C ILE A 92 -20.53 -1.73 -5.71
N ARG A 93 -21.45 -2.27 -4.92
CA ARG A 93 -22.64 -1.54 -4.44
C ARG A 93 -22.27 -0.30 -3.63
N LYS A 94 -21.31 -0.40 -2.72
CA LYS A 94 -20.83 0.75 -1.93
C LYS A 94 -20.24 1.84 -2.83
N MET A 95 -19.45 1.45 -3.85
CA MET A 95 -18.84 2.40 -4.77
C MET A 95 -19.88 3.12 -5.63
N LYS A 96 -20.91 2.40 -6.12
CA LYS A 96 -22.02 3.02 -6.84
C LYS A 96 -22.82 4.02 -5.98
N ARG A 97 -23.10 3.69 -4.72
CA ARG A 97 -23.78 4.61 -3.77
C ARG A 97 -22.98 5.88 -3.52
N ALA A 98 -21.67 5.73 -3.29
CA ALA A 98 -20.79 6.87 -3.07
C ALA A 98 -20.64 7.77 -4.31
N ALA A 99 -20.83 7.23 -5.53
CA ALA A 99 -20.87 8.02 -6.75
C ALA A 99 -22.18 8.83 -6.84
N SER A 100 -23.34 8.19 -6.65
CA SER A 100 -24.64 8.87 -6.69
C SER A 100 -24.79 9.98 -5.64
N GLU A 101 -24.21 9.80 -4.44
CA GLU A 101 -24.23 10.83 -3.40
C GLU A 101 -23.39 12.06 -3.78
N LYS A 102 -22.27 11.87 -4.49
CA LYS A 102 -21.44 12.99 -4.96
C LYS A 102 -22.08 13.76 -6.09
N ASP A 103 -22.84 13.10 -6.95
CA ASP A 103 -23.56 13.75 -8.05
C ASP A 103 -24.70 14.62 -7.51
N ASN A 104 -25.40 14.15 -6.46
CA ASN A 104 -26.45 14.94 -5.79
C ASN A 104 -25.94 16.18 -5.06
N ILE A 105 -24.70 16.19 -4.56
CA ILE A 105 -24.12 17.36 -3.86
C ILE A 105 -23.61 18.43 -4.84
N ARG A 106 -23.25 18.06 -6.07
CA ARG A 106 -22.74 18.99 -7.10
C ARG A 106 -23.83 19.62 -7.97
N GLY A 107 -25.05 19.10 -7.93
CA GLY A 107 -26.19 19.55 -8.73
C GLY A 107 -27.19 20.45 -7.99
N GLY A 108 -26.83 20.98 -6.81
CA GLY A 108 -27.67 21.86 -5.98
C GLY A 108 -27.08 23.23 -5.78
#